data_AF-W8EVB6-F1
#
_entry.id   AF-W8EVB6-F1
#
_cell.length_a   1.000
_cell.length_b   1.000
_cell.length_c   1.000
_cell.angle_alpha   90.00
_cell.angle_beta   90.00
_cell.angle_gamma   90.00
#
_symmetry.space_group_name_H-M   'P 1'
#
loop_
_entity.id
_entity.type
_entity.pdbx_description
1 polymer ?
#
loop_
_entity_poly.entity_id
_entity_poly.type
_entity_poly.pdbx_seq_one_letter_code
_entity_poly.pdbx_strand_id
1 'polypeptide(L)'
;MLLALGLSVPALAQTKPATTPNPLILKMVEEISEKNLRDDIDKLVSFGTRHTLSDTKSKKRGIGASRNWVEGEFRKYSKASGGRLKVE
;
A
#
# COMPACT_ATOMS: atom_id res chain seq x y z
N MET A 1 32.35 45.10 -32.83
CA MET A 1 32.00 44.31 -31.65
C MET A 1 30.66 43.65 -31.97
N LEU A 2 30.68 42.40 -32.43
CA LEU A 2 29.51 41.69 -32.97
C LEU A 2 28.50 41.35 -31.87
N LEU A 3 27.23 41.71 -32.07
CA LEU A 3 26.11 41.37 -31.20
C LEU A 3 25.59 39.98 -31.60
N ALA A 4 25.88 38.95 -30.79
CA ALA A 4 25.36 37.60 -31.02
C ALA A 4 23.92 37.50 -30.49
N LEU A 5 22.95 37.44 -31.41
CA LEU A 5 21.56 37.07 -31.09
C LEU A 5 21.52 35.57 -30.74
N GLY A 6 21.30 35.25 -29.47
CA GLY A 6 21.01 33.89 -29.02
C GLY A 6 19.61 33.45 -29.47
N LEU A 7 19.53 32.47 -30.37
CA LEU A 7 18.28 31.81 -30.74
C LEU A 7 17.79 30.94 -29.57
N SER A 8 16.64 31.31 -28.99
CA SER A 8 15.94 30.49 -28.00
C SER A 8 15.27 29.32 -28.72
N VAL A 9 15.68 28.09 -28.41
CA VAL A 9 15.02 26.86 -28.89
C VAL A 9 13.73 26.65 -28.09
N PRO A 10 12.56 26.53 -28.72
CA PRO A 10 11.32 26.26 -28.01
C PRO A 10 11.33 24.82 -27.47
N ALA A 11 11.11 24.67 -26.17
CA ALA A 11 10.92 23.38 -25.55
C ALA A 11 9.60 22.76 -26.04
N LEU A 12 9.68 21.58 -26.68
CA LEU A 12 8.49 20.78 -26.99
C LEU A 12 7.90 20.25 -25.68
N ALA A 13 6.71 20.71 -25.32
CA ALA A 13 5.97 20.20 -24.17
C ALA A 13 5.64 18.71 -24.36
N GLN A 14 6.00 17.88 -23.37
CA GLN A 14 5.59 16.48 -23.36
C GLN A 14 4.07 16.40 -23.11
N THR A 15 3.33 15.81 -24.05
CA THR A 15 1.89 15.54 -23.86
C THR A 15 1.73 14.37 -22.89
N LYS A 16 1.05 14.61 -21.77
CA LYS A 16 0.68 13.56 -20.81
C LYS A 16 -0.18 12.51 -21.53
N PRO A 17 0.11 11.20 -21.44
CA PRO A 17 -0.72 10.18 -22.05
C PRO A 17 -2.16 10.31 -21.56
N ALA A 18 -3.13 10.32 -22.49
CA ALA A 18 -4.54 10.22 -22.13
C ALA A 18 -4.76 8.90 -21.39
N THR A 19 -5.07 8.98 -20.09
CA THR A 19 -5.25 7.80 -19.24
C THR A 19 -6.75 7.65 -18.99
N THR A 20 -7.44 6.87 -19.82
CA THR A 20 -8.80 6.44 -19.50
C THR A 20 -8.71 5.45 -18.33
N PRO A 21 -9.34 5.72 -17.18
CA PRO A 21 -9.29 4.79 -16.05
C PRO A 21 -9.92 3.45 -16.40
N ASN A 22 -9.30 2.35 -15.99
CA ASN A 22 -9.86 1.01 -16.18
C ASN A 22 -11.09 0.84 -15.26
N PRO A 23 -12.29 0.50 -15.79
CA PRO A 23 -13.51 0.36 -14.98
C PRO A 23 -13.39 -0.65 -13.85
N LEU A 24 -12.61 -1.73 -14.05
CA LEU A 24 -12.38 -2.73 -13.01
C LEU A 24 -11.59 -2.15 -11.83
N ILE A 25 -10.60 -1.29 -12.11
CA ILE A 25 -9.81 -0.63 -11.08
C ILE A 25 -10.68 0.38 -10.31
N LEU A 26 -11.54 1.13 -11.00
CA LEU A 26 -12.48 2.05 -10.34
C LEU A 26 -13.36 1.31 -9.34
N LYS A 27 -13.95 0.18 -9.75
CA LYS A 27 -14.76 -0.66 -8.86
C LYS A 27 -13.97 -1.15 -7.64
N MET A 28 -12.72 -1.58 -7.82
CA MET A 28 -11.86 -2.01 -6.70
C MET A 28 -11.60 -0.86 -5.71
N VAL A 29 -11.46 0.38 -6.18
CA VAL A 29 -11.28 1.56 -5.33
C VAL A 29 -12.56 1.88 -4.56
N GLU A 30 -13.73 1.75 -5.19
CA GLU A 30 -15.04 1.96 -4.54
C GLU A 30 -15.33 0.94 -3.42
N GLU A 31 -14.78 -0.27 -3.51
CA GLU A 31 -14.92 -1.32 -2.51
C GLU A 31 -14.03 -1.11 -1.25
N ILE A 32 -13.16 -0.08 -1.24
CA ILE A 32 -12.32 0.24 -0.07
C ILE A 32 -13.20 0.72 1.08
N SER A 33 -13.07 0.06 2.24
CA SER A 33 -13.83 0.37 3.45
C SER A 33 -12.96 1.05 4.50
N GLU A 34 -13.30 2.31 4.84
CA GLU A 34 -12.68 3.04 5.96
C GLU A 34 -12.78 2.26 7.27
N LYS A 35 -13.94 1.63 7.52
CA LYS A 35 -14.18 0.84 8.72
C LYS A 35 -13.18 -0.31 8.84
N ASN A 36 -12.97 -1.07 7.77
CA ASN A 36 -12.02 -2.20 7.79
C ASN A 36 -10.59 -1.70 8.07
N LEU A 37 -10.18 -0.59 7.45
CA LEU A 37 -8.87 0.01 7.70
C LEU A 37 -8.72 0.43 9.17
N ARG A 38 -9.77 1.02 9.75
CA ARG A 38 -9.76 1.42 11.16
C ARG A 38 -9.66 0.23 12.10
N ASP A 39 -10.43 -0.83 11.85
CA ASP A 39 -10.39 -2.06 12.66
C ASP A 39 -8.98 -2.69 12.64
N ASP A 40 -8.33 -2.74 11.47
CA ASP A 40 -6.96 -3.24 11.33
C ASP A 40 -5.94 -2.37 12.08
N ILE A 41 -6.07 -1.04 11.98
CA ILE A 41 -5.22 -0.09 12.72
C ILE A 41 -5.37 -0.27 14.22
N ASP A 42 -6.61 -0.25 14.73
CA ASP A 42 -6.89 -0.38 16.17
C ASP A 42 -6.38 -1.72 16.70
N LYS A 43 -6.54 -2.79 15.91
CA LYS A 43 -5.98 -4.10 16.25
C LYS A 43 -4.46 -4.08 16.30
N LEU A 44 -3.79 -3.50 15.31
CA LEU A 44 -2.32 -3.41 15.29
C LEU A 44 -1.77 -2.56 16.43
N VAL A 45 -2.44 -1.47 16.79
CA VAL A 45 -2.09 -0.60 17.93
C VAL A 45 -2.26 -1.33 19.25
N SER A 46 -3.28 -2.20 19.38
CA SER A 46 -3.54 -2.96 20.61
C SER A 46 -2.38 -3.86 21.06
N PHE A 47 -1.47 -4.24 20.15
CA PHE A 47 -0.27 -5.00 20.50
C PHE A 47 0.81 -4.17 21.22
N GLY A 48 0.65 -2.84 21.28
CA GLY A 48 1.44 -1.89 22.05
C GLY A 48 2.81 -1.52 21.49
N THR A 49 3.47 -2.40 20.73
CA THR A 49 4.69 -2.06 19.97
C THR A 49 4.85 -2.98 18.77
N ARG A 50 5.43 -2.46 17.69
CA ARG A 50 5.85 -3.22 16.50
C ARG A 50 7.34 -3.02 16.20
N HIS A 51 8.11 -2.59 17.21
CA HIS A 51 9.54 -2.37 17.07
C HIS A 51 10.29 -3.70 16.90
N THR A 52 11.27 -3.76 16.00
CA THR A 52 12.01 -4.99 15.64
C THR A 52 12.83 -5.58 16.78
N LEU A 53 13.25 -4.76 17.74
CA LEU A 53 13.94 -5.19 18.97
C LEU A 53 13.00 -5.77 20.06
N SER A 54 11.68 -5.81 19.83
CA SER A 54 10.74 -6.37 20.81
C SER A 54 10.78 -7.91 20.82
N ASP A 55 10.23 -8.51 21.88
CA ASP A 55 10.04 -9.97 21.91
C ASP A 55 9.24 -10.47 20.69
N THR A 56 9.83 -11.45 20.00
CA THR A 56 9.30 -12.04 18.78
C THR A 56 8.47 -13.30 19.04
N LYS A 57 8.50 -13.85 20.26
CA LYS A 57 7.82 -15.10 20.62
C LYS A 57 6.52 -14.88 21.41
N SER A 58 6.33 -13.70 22.00
CA SER A 58 5.07 -13.34 22.67
C SER A 58 3.87 -13.49 21.74
N LYS A 59 2.83 -14.16 22.25
CA LYS A 59 1.54 -14.33 21.56
C LYS A 59 0.54 -13.20 21.83
N LYS A 60 0.86 -12.28 22.77
CA LYS A 60 -0.10 -11.30 23.30
C LYS A 60 0.31 -9.84 23.07
N ARG A 61 1.61 -9.54 23.04
CA ARG A 61 2.15 -8.18 22.97
C ARG A 61 3.38 -8.13 22.07
N GLY A 62 3.60 -7.01 21.40
CA GLY A 62 4.81 -6.77 20.63
C GLY A 62 4.78 -7.30 19.20
N ILE A 63 5.94 -7.24 18.54
CA ILE A 63 6.10 -7.54 17.11
C ILE A 63 5.77 -9.00 16.76
N GLY A 64 6.06 -9.94 17.67
CA GLY A 64 5.71 -11.36 17.48
C GLY A 64 4.20 -11.56 17.34
N ALA A 65 3.44 -11.03 18.29
CA ALA A 65 1.97 -11.11 18.28
C ALA A 65 1.36 -10.42 17.06
N SER A 66 1.86 -9.24 16.69
CA SER A 66 1.35 -8.52 15.51
C SER A 66 1.62 -9.25 14.20
N ARG A 67 2.80 -9.85 14.04
CA ARG A 67 3.15 -10.59 12.81
C ARG A 67 2.27 -11.83 12.63
N ASN A 68 2.09 -12.60 13.70
CA ASN A 68 1.24 -13.79 13.66
C ASN A 68 -0.21 -13.42 13.32
N TRP A 69 -0.70 -12.29 13.82
CA TRP A 69 -2.03 -11.79 13.49
C TRP A 69 -2.13 -11.37 12.02
N VAL A 70 -1.17 -10.61 11.49
CA VAL A 70 -1.14 -10.20 10.07
C VAL A 70 -1.08 -11.42 9.14
N GLU A 71 -0.26 -12.42 9.48
CA GLU A 71 -0.21 -13.68 8.73
C GLU A 71 -1.58 -14.37 8.69
N GLY A 72 -2.28 -14.38 9.83
CA GLY A 72 -3.65 -14.91 9.93
C GLY A 72 -4.63 -14.20 9.01
N GLU A 73 -4.63 -12.87 8.99
CA GLU A 73 -5.49 -12.08 8.10
C GLU A 73 -5.15 -12.33 6.62
N PHE A 74 -3.86 -12.37 6.25
CA PHE A 74 -3.48 -12.69 4.89
C PHE A 74 -3.88 -14.11 4.48
N ARG A 75 -3.80 -15.09 5.38
CA ARG A 75 -4.31 -16.46 5.10
C ARG A 75 -5.82 -16.47 4.88
N LYS A 76 -6.58 -15.66 5.62
CA LYS A 76 -8.02 -15.46 5.40
C LYS A 76 -8.30 -14.84 4.04
N TYR A 77 -7.56 -13.80 3.65
CA TYR A 77 -7.70 -13.16 2.33
C TYR A 77 -7.26 -14.07 1.18
N SER A 78 -6.23 -14.88 1.39
CA SER A 78 -5.80 -15.90 0.42
C SER A 78 -6.93 -16.88 0.09
N LYS A 79 -7.62 -17.40 1.12
CA LYS A 79 -8.80 -18.25 0.94
C LYS A 79 -9.92 -17.53 0.20
N ALA A 80 -10.25 -16.30 0.61
CA ALA A 80 -11.30 -15.50 -0.03
C ALA A 80 -11.01 -15.18 -1.51
N SER A 81 -9.73 -15.02 -1.86
CA SER A 81 -9.29 -14.78 -3.24
C SER A 81 -9.18 -16.03 -4.11
N GLY A 82 -9.52 -17.22 -3.59
CA GLY A 82 -9.36 -18.48 -4.32
C GLY A 82 -7.90 -18.87 -4.56
N GLY A 83 -6.98 -18.50 -3.65
CA GLY A 83 -5.56 -18.85 -3.74
C GLY A 83 -4.72 -17.91 -4.61
N ARG A 84 -5.26 -16.77 -5.06
CA ARG A 84 -4.51 -15.77 -5.85
C ARG A 84 -3.43 -15.04 -5.04
N LEU A 85 -3.57 -15.03 -3.71
CA LEU A 85 -2.58 -14.50 -2.77
C LEU A 85 -1.80 -15.65 -2.13
N LYS A 86 -0.47 -15.64 -2.26
CA LYS A 86 0.45 -16.55 -1.54
C LYS A 86 0.91 -15.88 -0.23
N VAL A 87 1.00 -16.66 0.85
CA VAL A 87 1.46 -16.19 2.17
C VAL A 87 2.67 -17.01 2.61
N GLU A 88 3.80 -16.37 2.88
CA GLU A 88 5.09 -16.97 3.27
C GLU A 88 5.86 -16.11 4.27
#